data_AF-A0A6S7KJ05-F1
#
_entry.id   AF-A0A6S7KJ05-F1
#
_cell.length_a   1.000
_cell.length_b   1.000
_cell.length_c   1.000
_cell.angle_alpha   90.00
_cell.angle_beta   90.00
_cell.angle_gamma   90.00
#
_symmetry.space_group_name_H-M   'P 1'
#
loop_
_entity.id
_entity.type
_entity.pdbx_description
1 polymer ?
#
loop_
_entity_poly.entity_id
_entity_poly.type
_entity_poly.pdbx_seq_one_letter_code
_entity_poly.pdbx_strand_id
1 'polypeptide(L)'
;MKLFVKDLTDFYNLGSEETRVSVMSYSSSANIHIAFSANFANKNQFDSAVDGISFTGGGTATALALNMTYNYMFTSRYGARGPEFKKVLVIITDGQSSGPVDYPAQQLKNSGVVIFCVGIGHVSVRELRAMSSDPVDEHVIILANFIQLEKLAGNMSAKTCN
;
A
#
# COMPACT_ATOMS: atom_id res chain seq x y z
N MET A 1 -2.49 8.55 -9.07
CA MET A 1 -2.46 7.77 -7.80
C MET A 1 -3.82 7.19 -7.45
N LYS A 2 -4.85 8.01 -7.25
CA LYS A 2 -6.21 7.52 -6.93
C LYS A 2 -6.75 6.54 -7.97
N LEU A 3 -6.60 6.86 -9.26
CA LEU A 3 -6.96 5.96 -10.36
C LEU A 3 -6.31 4.59 -10.21
N PHE A 4 -4.98 4.54 -10.02
CA PHE A 4 -4.29 3.27 -9.77
C PHE A 4 -4.84 2.47 -8.60
N VAL A 5 -5.20 3.10 -7.48
CA VAL A 5 -5.82 2.39 -6.36
C VAL A 5 -7.14 1.78 -6.78
N LYS A 6 -7.98 2.52 -7.52
CA LYS A 6 -9.27 2.04 -8.03
C LYS A 6 -9.11 0.92 -9.07
N ASP A 7 -8.19 1.09 -10.01
CA ASP A 7 -7.91 0.12 -11.08
C ASP A 7 -7.31 -1.17 -10.49
N LEU A 8 -6.42 -1.05 -9.51
CA LEU A 8 -5.89 -2.23 -8.82
C LEU A 8 -6.99 -2.96 -8.07
N THR A 9 -7.88 -2.24 -7.39
CA THR A 9 -8.97 -2.87 -6.63
C THR A 9 -10.07 -3.46 -7.51
N ASP A 10 -10.17 -3.09 -8.78
CA ASP A 10 -11.10 -3.71 -9.75
C ASP A 10 -10.78 -5.19 -10.03
N PHE A 11 -9.55 -5.64 -9.76
CA PHE A 11 -9.16 -7.05 -9.91
C PHE A 11 -9.55 -7.93 -8.72
N TYR A 12 -10.18 -7.37 -7.68
CA TYR A 12 -10.57 -8.11 -6.48
C TYR A 12 -12.06 -7.96 -6.20
N ASN A 13 -12.66 -9.04 -5.71
CA ASN A 13 -13.97 -8.94 -5.09
C ASN A 13 -13.80 -8.33 -3.69
N LEU A 14 -14.25 -7.09 -3.54
CA LEU A 14 -14.20 -6.37 -2.28
C LEU A 14 -15.36 -6.79 -1.38
N GLY A 15 -15.07 -7.24 -0.16
CA GLY A 15 -16.10 -7.67 0.78
C GLY A 15 -15.56 -8.06 2.15
N SER A 16 -16.43 -8.11 3.16
CA SER A 16 -16.03 -8.48 4.52
C SER A 16 -15.49 -9.91 4.59
N GLU A 17 -16.05 -10.82 3.79
CA GLU A 17 -15.62 -12.23 3.72
C GLU A 17 -14.65 -12.50 2.56
N GLU A 18 -14.48 -11.55 1.65
CA GLU A 18 -13.60 -11.66 0.47
C GLU A 18 -12.32 -10.83 0.66
N THR A 19 -12.00 -9.91 -0.24
CA THR A 19 -10.82 -9.03 -0.11
C THR A 19 -11.20 -7.77 0.66
N ARG A 20 -10.50 -7.52 1.77
CA ARG A 20 -10.60 -6.24 2.51
C ARG A 20 -9.46 -5.33 2.07
N VAL A 21 -9.77 -4.06 1.83
CA VAL A 21 -8.78 -3.05 1.41
C VAL A 21 -8.73 -1.92 2.42
N SER A 22 -7.52 -1.50 2.77
CA SER A 22 -7.25 -0.31 3.56
C SER A 22 -6.39 0.65 2.74
N VAL A 23 -6.62 1.96 2.91
CA VAL A 23 -5.90 3.00 2.18
C VAL A 23 -5.37 4.04 3.17
N MET A 24 -4.06 4.27 3.11
CA MET A 24 -3.36 5.32 3.83
C MET A 24 -2.66 6.23 2.84
N SER A 25 -2.71 7.54 3.08
CA SER A 25 -1.79 8.48 2.43
C SER A 25 -0.77 8.96 3.44
N TYR A 26 0.43 9.27 2.96
CA TYR A 26 1.46 9.85 3.80
C TYR A 26 2.22 10.94 3.06
N SER A 27 2.68 11.93 3.83
CA SER A 27 3.61 12.97 3.43
C SER A 27 4.50 13.30 4.63
N SER A 28 4.43 14.50 5.21
CA SER A 28 5.02 14.80 6.52
C SER A 28 4.27 14.13 7.69
N SER A 29 3.03 13.66 7.45
CA SER A 29 2.21 12.86 8.37
C SER A 29 1.62 11.66 7.65
N ALA A 30 1.11 10.65 8.36
CA ALA A 30 0.48 9.47 7.78
C ALA A 30 -0.95 9.30 8.30
N ASN A 31 -1.91 9.12 7.41
CA ASN A 31 -3.34 9.09 7.73
C ASN A 31 -4.03 7.89 7.08
N ILE A 32 -4.66 7.05 7.89
CA ILE A 32 -5.52 5.95 7.42
C ILE A 32 -6.88 6.55 7.06
N HIS A 33 -7.21 6.58 5.77
CA HIS A 33 -8.48 7.12 5.27
C HIS A 33 -9.56 6.04 5.20
N ILE A 34 -9.15 4.83 4.86
CA ILE A 34 -10.03 3.67 4.74
C ILE A 34 -9.40 2.55 5.58
N ALA A 35 -10.07 2.10 6.62
CA ALA A 35 -9.66 0.93 7.41
C ALA A 35 -10.19 -0.37 6.77
N PHE A 36 -9.59 -1.52 7.08
CA PHE A 36 -10.13 -2.81 6.61
C PHE A 36 -11.52 -3.13 7.15
N SER A 37 -11.91 -2.52 8.28
CA SER A 37 -13.26 -2.60 8.84
C SER A 37 -14.30 -1.72 8.13
N ALA A 38 -13.87 -0.85 7.20
CA ALA A 38 -14.80 -0.07 6.40
C ALA A 38 -15.64 -1.00 5.52
N ASN A 39 -16.96 -0.88 5.64
CA ASN A 39 -17.89 -1.68 4.86
C ASN A 39 -18.46 -0.83 3.72
N PHE A 40 -18.13 -1.19 2.48
CA PHE A 40 -18.67 -0.56 1.28
C PHE A 40 -19.70 -1.50 0.65
N ALA A 41 -20.88 -0.99 0.33
CA ALA A 41 -21.93 -1.82 -0.26
C ALA A 41 -21.62 -2.25 -1.70
N ASN A 42 -20.76 -1.50 -2.39
CA ASN A 42 -20.31 -1.78 -3.75
C ASN A 42 -19.03 -0.99 -4.08
N LYS A 43 -18.43 -1.32 -5.23
CA LYS A 43 -17.20 -0.68 -5.74
C LYS A 43 -17.33 0.84 -5.88
N ASN A 44 -18.48 1.37 -6.31
CA ASN A 44 -18.67 2.81 -6.48
C ASN A 44 -18.53 3.59 -5.17
N GLN A 45 -18.97 3.01 -4.04
CA GLN A 45 -18.79 3.64 -2.73
C GLN A 45 -17.32 3.64 -2.29
N PHE A 46 -16.59 2.55 -2.53
CA PHE A 46 -15.14 2.49 -2.29
C PHE A 46 -14.41 3.55 -3.14
N ASP A 47 -14.74 3.64 -4.43
CA ASP A 47 -14.14 4.59 -5.36
C ASP A 47 -14.41 6.04 -4.96
N SER A 48 -15.64 6.33 -4.52
CA SER A 48 -16.00 7.65 -3.98
C SER A 48 -15.21 8.00 -2.72
N ALA A 49 -14.96 7.02 -1.84
CA ALA A 49 -14.14 7.22 -0.65
C ALA A 49 -12.67 7.49 -1.02
N VAL A 50 -12.13 6.78 -2.01
CA VAL A 50 -10.78 7.05 -2.55
C VAL A 50 -10.71 8.43 -3.20
N ASP A 51 -11.73 8.83 -3.95
CA ASP A 51 -11.83 10.14 -4.59
C ASP A 51 -11.92 11.27 -3.55
N GLY A 52 -12.48 11.02 -2.37
CA GLY A 52 -12.51 11.95 -1.24
C GLY A 52 -11.17 12.18 -0.53
N ILE A 53 -10.13 11.38 -0.78
CA ILE A 53 -8.83 11.51 -0.08
C ILE A 53 -8.09 12.77 -0.56
N SER A 54 -7.93 13.78 0.29
CA SER A 54 -7.22 15.01 -0.07
C SER A 54 -5.71 14.81 -0.17
N PHE A 55 -5.07 15.47 -1.16
CA PHE A 55 -3.63 15.56 -1.23
C PHE A 55 -3.13 16.57 -0.19
N THR A 56 -2.34 16.10 0.78
CA THR A 56 -1.85 16.92 1.89
C THR A 56 -0.53 17.63 1.58
N GLY A 57 0.21 17.21 0.55
CA GLY A 57 1.55 17.73 0.24
C GLY A 57 2.57 17.56 1.38
N GLY A 58 3.83 17.94 1.17
CA GLY A 58 4.88 17.87 2.18
C GLY A 58 5.99 16.87 1.85
N GLY A 59 6.70 16.41 2.89
CA GLY A 59 7.82 15.47 2.75
C GLY A 59 7.37 14.03 2.50
N THR A 60 8.29 13.08 2.66
CA THR A 60 8.05 11.65 2.40
C THR A 60 8.36 10.83 3.66
N ALA A 61 7.48 10.85 4.66
CA ALA A 61 7.69 10.14 5.92
C ALA A 61 7.33 8.65 5.83
N THR A 62 8.00 7.92 4.92
CA THR A 62 7.73 6.49 4.66
C THR A 62 7.92 5.63 5.90
N ALA A 63 8.98 5.88 6.69
CA ALA A 63 9.21 5.18 7.95
C ALA A 63 8.05 5.35 8.95
N LEU A 64 7.43 6.54 9.00
CA LEU A 64 6.24 6.78 9.83
C LEU A 64 5.03 5.99 9.29
N ALA A 65 4.84 5.97 7.97
CA ALA A 65 3.75 5.22 7.34
C ALA A 65 3.87 3.70 7.60
N LEU A 66 5.07 3.13 7.52
CA LEU A 66 5.33 1.73 7.87
C LEU A 66 4.99 1.43 9.34
N ASN A 67 5.43 2.30 10.26
CA ASN A 67 5.09 2.18 11.67
C ASN A 67 3.59 2.27 11.92
N MET A 68 2.89 3.18 11.27
CA MET A 68 1.42 3.30 11.36
C MET A 68 0.73 2.05 10.79
N THR A 69 1.30 1.48 9.74
CA THR A 69 0.78 0.26 9.11
C THR A 69 0.90 -0.95 10.05
N TYR A 70 2.05 -1.10 10.72
CA TYR A 70 2.28 -2.16 11.70
C TYR A 70 1.43 -2.00 12.96
N ASN A 71 1.46 -0.82 13.57
CA ASN A 71 0.83 -0.60 14.88
C ASN A 71 -0.69 -0.42 14.82
N TYR A 72 -1.24 -0.06 13.66
CA TYR A 72 -2.67 0.24 13.52
C TYR A 72 -3.31 -0.49 12.35
N MET A 73 -2.88 -0.25 11.10
CA MET A 73 -3.60 -0.74 9.92
C MET A 73 -3.78 -2.27 9.91
N PHE A 74 -2.72 -3.05 10.17
CA PHE A 74 -2.78 -4.52 10.20
C PHE A 74 -3.20 -5.11 11.55
N THR A 75 -3.92 -4.34 12.38
CA THR A 75 -4.49 -4.83 13.64
C THR A 75 -5.96 -5.22 13.50
N SER A 76 -6.42 -6.12 14.38
CA SER A 76 -7.84 -6.52 14.43
C SER A 76 -8.77 -5.33 14.67
N ARG A 77 -8.32 -4.33 15.45
CA ARG A 77 -9.06 -3.09 15.70
C ARG A 77 -9.38 -2.33 14.41
N TYR A 78 -8.51 -2.38 13.42
CA TYR A 78 -8.70 -1.75 12.11
C TYR A 78 -9.27 -2.72 11.06
N GLY A 79 -9.70 -3.92 11.47
CA GLY A 79 -10.38 -4.90 10.64
C GLY A 79 -9.47 -5.86 9.88
N ALA A 80 -8.16 -5.87 10.17
CA ALA A 80 -7.25 -6.84 9.59
C ALA A 80 -7.58 -8.25 10.09
N ARG A 81 -7.50 -9.23 9.17
CA ARG A 81 -7.77 -10.63 9.50
C ARG A 81 -6.57 -11.30 10.16
N GLY A 82 -6.82 -12.47 10.74
CA GLY A 82 -5.84 -13.28 11.45
C GLY A 82 -4.66 -13.73 10.57
N PRO A 83 -3.63 -14.36 11.17
CA PRO A 83 -2.43 -14.82 10.47
C PRO A 83 -2.68 -15.85 9.36
N GLU A 84 -3.83 -16.53 9.37
CA GLU A 84 -4.26 -17.49 8.36
C GLU A 84 -4.62 -16.84 7.01
N PHE A 85 -4.82 -15.52 6.99
CA PHE A 85 -5.12 -14.78 5.77
C PHE A 85 -3.89 -14.07 5.23
N LYS A 86 -3.72 -14.10 3.90
CA LYS A 86 -2.67 -13.38 3.19
C LYS A 86 -2.78 -11.88 3.43
N LYS A 87 -1.68 -11.24 3.81
CA LYS A 87 -1.57 -9.79 4.02
C LYS A 87 -0.59 -9.21 3.02
N VAL A 88 -1.05 -8.25 2.24
CA VAL A 88 -0.24 -7.58 1.21
C VAL A 88 -0.24 -6.09 1.49
N LEU A 89 0.94 -5.49 1.45
CA LEU A 89 1.15 -4.05 1.52
C LEU A 89 1.74 -3.57 0.20
N VAL A 90 1.06 -2.64 -0.46
CA VAL A 90 1.59 -1.94 -1.64
C VAL A 90 2.00 -0.54 -1.23
N ILE A 91 3.30 -0.25 -1.27
CA ILE A 91 3.86 1.08 -1.02
C ILE A 91 4.09 1.76 -2.36
N ILE A 92 3.56 2.96 -2.52
CA ILE A 92 3.84 3.80 -3.69
C ILE A 92 4.51 5.08 -3.21
N THR A 93 5.64 5.43 -3.79
CA THR A 93 6.44 6.58 -3.38
C THR A 93 7.20 7.20 -4.56
N ASP A 94 7.44 8.50 -4.51
CA ASP A 94 8.17 9.27 -5.52
C ASP A 94 9.40 10.00 -4.94
N GLY A 95 9.73 9.72 -3.67
CA GLY A 95 10.80 10.40 -2.96
C GLY A 95 11.57 9.51 -2.00
N GLN A 96 12.53 10.13 -1.32
CA GLN A 96 13.33 9.50 -0.29
C GLN A 96 12.69 9.65 1.08
N SER A 97 12.68 8.58 1.88
CA SER A 97 12.16 8.60 3.23
C SER A 97 12.90 9.59 4.12
N SER A 98 12.17 10.35 4.95
CA SER A 98 12.77 11.22 5.97
C SER A 98 13.35 10.48 7.18
N GLY A 99 13.22 9.15 7.23
CA GLY A 99 13.77 8.30 8.29
C GLY A 99 14.04 6.86 7.82
N PRO A 100 14.71 6.04 8.64
CA PRO A 100 15.09 4.68 8.26
C PRO A 100 13.88 3.76 8.09
N VAL A 101 13.82 3.05 6.97
CA VAL A 101 12.68 2.20 6.59
C VAL A 101 12.88 0.72 6.91
N ASP A 102 14.13 0.30 7.12
CA ASP A 102 14.55 -1.09 7.25
C ASP A 102 13.87 -1.79 8.43
N TYR A 103 13.95 -1.19 9.63
CA TYR A 103 13.38 -1.76 10.85
C TYR A 103 11.84 -1.91 10.79
N PRO A 104 11.05 -0.85 10.51
CA PRO A 104 9.60 -0.99 10.48
C PRO A 104 9.11 -1.89 9.33
N ALA A 105 9.81 -1.92 8.20
CA ALA A 105 9.50 -2.89 7.14
C ALA A 105 9.79 -4.33 7.59
N GLN A 106 10.89 -4.57 8.32
CA GLN A 106 11.20 -5.90 8.84
C GLN A 106 10.14 -6.38 9.85
N GLN A 107 9.59 -5.48 10.68
CA GLN A 107 8.51 -5.84 11.59
C GLN A 107 7.25 -6.31 10.85
N LEU A 108 6.89 -5.65 9.75
CA LEU A 108 5.79 -6.06 8.88
C LEU A 108 6.05 -7.40 8.18
N LYS A 109 7.26 -7.59 7.63
CA LYS A 109 7.64 -8.87 7.00
C LYS A 109 7.59 -10.02 8.00
N ASN A 110 8.10 -9.82 9.21
CA ASN A 110 8.07 -10.81 10.29
C ASN A 110 6.65 -11.14 10.76
N SER A 111 5.68 -10.25 10.57
CA SER A 111 4.26 -10.50 10.89
C SER A 111 3.47 -11.14 9.74
N GLY A 112 4.16 -11.58 8.68
CA GLY A 112 3.57 -12.26 7.53
C GLY A 112 3.01 -11.32 6.45
N VAL A 113 3.36 -10.03 6.48
CA VAL A 113 2.97 -9.08 5.43
C VAL A 113 3.94 -9.16 4.26
N VAL A 114 3.42 -9.38 3.06
CA VAL A 114 4.18 -9.30 1.80
C VAL A 114 4.18 -7.84 1.32
N ILE A 115 5.37 -7.25 1.15
CA ILE A 115 5.52 -5.84 0.80
C ILE A 115 5.96 -5.71 -0.66
N PHE A 116 5.13 -5.02 -1.45
CA PHE A 116 5.46 -4.54 -2.80
C PHE A 116 5.80 -3.05 -2.73
N CYS A 117 6.82 -2.63 -3.45
CA CYS A 117 7.25 -1.24 -3.52
C CYS A 117 7.23 -0.75 -4.97
N VAL A 118 6.45 0.31 -5.21
CA VAL A 118 6.35 1.02 -6.48
C VAL A 118 7.00 2.39 -6.33
N GLY A 119 8.18 2.55 -6.91
CA GLY A 119 8.89 3.82 -6.99
C GLY A 119 8.57 4.58 -8.28
N ILE A 120 8.34 5.88 -8.21
CA ILE A 120 8.04 6.71 -9.40
C ILE A 120 9.05 7.84 -9.51
N GLY A 121 9.72 7.94 -10.67
CA GLY A 121 10.71 8.99 -10.91
C GLY A 121 11.99 8.80 -10.08
N HIS A 122 12.40 9.85 -9.38
CA HIS A 122 13.67 9.88 -8.64
C HIS A 122 13.50 9.36 -7.21
N VAL A 123 13.63 8.04 -7.04
CA VAL A 123 13.47 7.32 -5.78
C VAL A 123 14.77 6.67 -5.31
N SER A 124 14.88 6.44 -4.00
CA SER A 124 15.98 5.64 -3.44
C SER A 124 15.73 4.16 -3.66
N VAL A 125 16.37 3.57 -4.69
CA VAL A 125 16.27 2.11 -4.96
C VAL A 125 16.69 1.28 -3.75
N ARG A 126 17.68 1.76 -2.98
CA ARG A 126 18.10 1.11 -1.73
C ARG A 126 16.95 1.01 -0.73
N GLU A 127 16.20 2.09 -0.52
CA GLU A 127 15.06 2.09 0.41
C GLU A 127 13.94 1.17 -0.07
N LEU A 128 13.62 1.19 -1.38
CA LEU A 128 12.61 0.30 -1.94
C LEU A 128 12.98 -1.18 -1.71
N ARG A 129 14.23 -1.55 -2.00
CA ARG A 129 14.72 -2.93 -1.80
C ARG A 129 14.75 -3.32 -0.32
N ALA A 130 15.08 -2.39 0.59
CA ALA A 130 15.07 -2.65 2.03
C ALA A 130 13.64 -2.92 2.56
N MET A 131 12.65 -2.20 2.03
CA MET A 131 11.25 -2.36 2.41
C MET A 131 10.61 -3.63 1.82
N SER A 132 10.87 -3.93 0.55
CA SER A 132 10.21 -5.01 -0.17
C SER A 132 10.45 -6.40 0.44
N SER A 133 9.50 -7.30 0.22
CA SER A 133 9.67 -8.73 0.49
C SER A 133 10.51 -9.43 -0.58
N ASP A 134 11.06 -10.60 -0.23
CA ASP A 134 11.74 -11.46 -1.19
C ASP A 134 10.74 -12.22 -2.08
N PRO A 135 11.11 -12.53 -3.34
CA PRO A 135 12.31 -12.05 -4.04
C PRO A 135 12.17 -10.58 -4.43
N VAL A 136 13.20 -9.78 -4.11
CA VAL A 136 13.17 -8.31 -4.26
C VAL A 136 12.87 -7.87 -5.70
N ASP A 137 13.41 -8.56 -6.69
CA ASP A 137 13.24 -8.18 -8.10
C ASP A 137 11.81 -8.40 -8.62
N GLU A 138 10.99 -9.18 -7.90
CA GLU A 138 9.56 -9.34 -8.21
C GLU A 138 8.68 -8.32 -7.48
N HIS A 139 9.15 -7.80 -6.34
CA HIS A 139 8.41 -6.93 -5.43
C HIS A 139 8.79 -5.45 -5.53
N VAL A 140 9.87 -5.11 -6.23
CA VAL A 140 10.26 -3.71 -6.51
C VAL A 140 9.95 -3.37 -7.96
N ILE A 141 9.18 -2.31 -8.17
CA ILE A 141 8.78 -1.81 -9.47
C ILE A 141 9.15 -0.34 -9.54
N ILE A 142 9.96 0.04 -10.52
CA ILE A 142 10.38 1.43 -10.72
C ILE A 142 9.78 1.92 -12.02
N LEU A 143 9.01 2.99 -11.93
CA LEU A 143 8.36 3.65 -13.05
C LEU A 143 9.02 5.00 -13.31
N ALA A 144 9.09 5.40 -14.58
CA ALA A 144 9.64 6.70 -14.97
C ALA A 144 8.70 7.86 -14.59
N ASN A 145 7.38 7.63 -14.64
CA ASN A 145 6.38 8.65 -14.36
C ASN A 145 5.01 8.02 -14.03
N PHE A 146 4.06 8.86 -13.61
CA PHE A 146 2.72 8.43 -13.20
C PHE A 146 1.85 7.85 -14.33
N ILE A 147 2.16 8.11 -15.61
CA ILE A 147 1.40 7.55 -16.75
C ILE A 147 1.60 6.03 -16.83
N GLN A 148 2.79 5.54 -16.48
CA GLN A 148 3.07 4.11 -16.47
C GLN A 148 2.33 3.35 -15.37
N LEU A 149 1.85 4.07 -14.34
CA LEU A 149 1.14 3.48 -13.21
C LEU A 149 -0.20 2.88 -13.65
N GLU A 150 -0.88 3.48 -14.64
CA GLU A 150 -2.15 2.98 -15.19
C GLU A 150 -1.99 1.59 -15.83
N LYS A 151 -0.83 1.32 -16.44
CA LYS A 151 -0.52 0.01 -17.04
C LYS A 151 -0.07 -1.03 -16.02
N LEU A 152 0.22 -0.61 -14.79
CA LEU A 152 0.77 -1.48 -13.76
C LEU A 152 -0.30 -2.30 -13.05
N ALA A 153 -1.52 -1.77 -12.90
CA ALA A 153 -2.58 -2.37 -12.09
C ALA A 153 -2.83 -3.85 -12.43
N GLY A 154 -2.96 -4.18 -13.73
CA GLY A 154 -3.19 -5.55 -14.19
C GLY A 154 -2.02 -6.51 -13.97
N ASN A 155 -0.77 -6.03 -14.09
CA ASN A 155 0.41 -6.87 -13.79
C ASN A 155 0.57 -7.09 -12.28
N MET A 156 0.20 -6.09 -11.49
CA MET A 156 0.29 -6.16 -10.04
C MET A 156 -0.76 -7.09 -9.45
N SER A 157 -2.01 -7.04 -9.91
CA SER A 157 -3.08 -7.92 -9.42
C SER A 157 -2.72 -9.40 -9.56
N ALA A 158 -2.10 -9.79 -10.68
CA ALA A 158 -1.63 -11.16 -10.88
C ALA A 158 -0.59 -11.59 -9.83
N LYS A 159 0.29 -10.69 -9.38
CA LYS A 159 1.35 -10.99 -8.40
C LYS A 159 0.87 -11.01 -6.96
N THR A 160 -0.12 -10.19 -6.63
CA THR A 160 -0.64 -10.05 -5.26
C THR A 160 -1.70 -11.11 -4.94
N CYS A 161 -2.41 -11.63 -5.95
CA CYS A 161 -3.37 -12.73 -5.78
C CYS A 161 -2.70 -14.11 -5.57
N ASN A 162 -1.54 -14.36 -6.19
CA ASN A 162 -0.79 -15.63 -6.09
C ASN A 162 -0.07 -15.78 -4.75
#